data_AF-A0A924FI23-F1
#
_entry.id   AF-A0A924FI23-F1
#
_cell.length_a   1.000
_cell.length_b   1.000
_cell.length_c   1.000
_cell.angle_alpha   90.00
_cell.angle_beta   90.00
_cell.angle_gamma   90.00
#
_symmetry.space_group_name_H-M   'P 1'
#
loop_
_entity.id
_entity.type
_entity.pdbx_description
1 polymer ?
#
loop_
_entity_poly.entity_id
_entity_poly.type
_entity_poly.pdbx_seq_one_letter_code
_entity_poly.pdbx_strand_id
1 'polypeptide(L)'
;MFTEQPAIAMSTIELRSSLHQLIDRIDDDTVLQAHLTLLAREANQPSGDFWDDLSISQQASVDRGMTDLIAGRRKPATDVLKRLAE
;
A
#
# COMPACT_ATOMS: atom_id res chain seq x y z
N MET A 1 -4.74 -18.22 33.01
CA MET A 1 -3.49 -17.45 33.13
C MET A 1 -2.82 -17.50 31.78
N PHE A 2 -3.06 -16.52 30.92
CA PHE A 2 -2.41 -16.42 29.63
C PHE A 2 -1.10 -15.68 29.87
N THR A 3 0.03 -16.39 29.76
CA THR A 3 1.33 -15.76 29.84
C THR A 3 1.51 -14.92 28.60
N GLU A 4 1.44 -13.60 28.75
CA GLU A 4 1.89 -12.65 27.74
C GLU A 4 3.39 -12.90 27.53
N GLN A 5 3.69 -13.61 26.45
CA GLN A 5 5.06 -13.84 26.02
C GLN A 5 5.59 -12.50 25.49
N PRO A 6 6.72 -12.00 25.99
CA PRO A 6 7.28 -10.76 25.48
C PRO A 6 7.64 -11.00 24.01
N ALA A 7 7.04 -10.21 23.12
CA ALA A 7 7.41 -10.18 21.71
C ALA A 7 8.85 -9.66 21.63
N ILE A 8 9.81 -10.57 21.63
CA ILE A 8 11.18 -10.27 21.21
C ILE A 8 11.04 -9.77 19.79
N ALA A 9 11.38 -8.49 19.55
CA ALA A 9 11.35 -7.90 18.23
C ALA A 9 12.40 -8.61 17.36
N MET A 10 11.99 -9.68 16.69
CA MET A 10 12.82 -10.38 15.71
C MET A 10 13.15 -9.43 14.56
N SER A 11 14.38 -9.49 14.08
CA SER A 11 14.75 -8.82 12.84
C SER A 11 13.93 -9.36 11.67
N THR A 12 13.77 -8.58 10.62
CA THR A 12 13.08 -9.01 9.40
C THR A 12 13.68 -10.29 8.80
N ILE A 13 15.00 -10.47 8.94
CA ILE A 13 15.72 -11.66 8.47
C ILE A 13 15.30 -12.89 9.28
N GLU A 14 15.33 -12.78 10.62
CA GLU A 14 14.93 -13.86 11.51
C GLU A 14 13.46 -14.22 11.33
N LEU A 15 12.58 -13.22 11.21
CA LEU A 15 11.15 -13.43 11.02
C LEU A 15 10.88 -14.20 9.73
N ARG A 16 11.52 -13.81 8.63
CA ARG A 16 11.39 -14.52 7.34
C ARG A 16 11.86 -15.96 7.44
N SER A 17 13.02 -16.18 8.07
CA SER A 17 13.56 -17.53 8.27
C SER A 17 12.60 -18.40 9.10
N SER A 18 12.02 -17.87 10.17
CA SER A 18 11.06 -18.60 11.00
C SER A 18 9.76 -18.91 10.26
N LEU A 19 9.27 -18.00 9.42
CA LEU A 19 8.09 -18.24 8.58
C LEU A 19 8.32 -19.38 7.59
N HIS A 20 9.46 -19.42 6.89
CA HIS A 20 9.78 -20.54 6.00
C HIS A 20 9.81 -21.88 6.75
N GLN A 21 10.47 -21.93 7.91
CA GLN A 21 10.54 -23.14 8.73
C GLN A 21 9.17 -23.62 9.26
N LEU A 22 8.25 -22.70 9.53
CA LEU A 22 6.89 -23.04 9.95
C LEU A 22 6.07 -23.59 8.78
N ILE A 23 6.16 -22.94 7.61
CA ILE A 23 5.45 -23.38 6.40
C ILE A 23 5.88 -24.79 6.00
N ASP A 24 7.17 -25.12 6.10
CA ASP A 24 7.70 -26.46 5.79
C ASP A 24 7.13 -27.59 6.67
N ARG A 25 6.47 -27.26 7.79
CA ARG A 25 5.89 -28.22 8.74
C ARG A 25 4.37 -28.34 8.64
N ILE A 26 3.74 -27.60 7.73
CA ILE A 26 2.28 -27.62 7.54
C ILE A 26 1.96 -28.66 6.47
N ASP A 27 1.23 -29.71 6.85
CA ASP A 27 0.74 -30.73 5.92
C ASP A 27 -0.69 -30.46 5.43
N ASP A 28 -1.37 -29.44 5.96
CA ASP A 28 -2.73 -29.08 5.57
C ASP A 28 -2.73 -28.17 4.33
N ASP A 29 -3.11 -28.72 3.18
CA ASP A 29 -3.21 -28.02 1.91
C ASP A 29 -4.10 -26.77 1.96
N THR A 30 -5.17 -26.79 2.77
CA THR A 30 -6.07 -25.63 2.91
C THR A 30 -5.34 -24.47 3.57
N VAL A 31 -4.54 -24.77 4.60
CA VAL A 31 -3.72 -23.77 5.30
C VAL A 31 -2.63 -23.25 4.37
N LEU A 32 -1.95 -24.12 3.63
CA LEU A 32 -0.93 -23.71 2.66
C LEU A 32 -1.52 -22.82 1.55
N GLN A 33 -2.70 -23.15 1.02
CA GLN A 33 -3.36 -22.36 -0.02
C GLN A 33 -3.75 -20.96 0.48
N ALA A 34 -4.17 -20.84 1.74
CA ALA A 34 -4.45 -19.54 2.35
C ALA A 34 -3.17 -18.68 2.48
N HIS A 35 -2.06 -19.29 2.91
CA HIS A 35 -0.76 -18.60 2.99
C HIS A 35 -0.26 -18.17 1.61
N LEU A 36 -0.37 -19.04 0.60
CA LEU A 36 -0.02 -18.69 -0.78
C LEU A 36 -0.80 -17.47 -1.25
N THR A 37 -2.12 -17.44 -1.02
CA THR A 37 -2.97 -16.32 -1.43
C THR A 37 -2.54 -15.02 -0.77
N LEU A 38 -2.30 -15.04 0.55
CA LEU A 38 -1.89 -13.86 1.30
C LEU A 38 -0.51 -13.36 0.87
N LEU A 39 0.48 -14.26 0.81
CA LEU A 39 1.86 -13.91 0.47
C LEU A 39 2.00 -13.49 -0.98
N ALA A 40 1.29 -14.13 -1.92
CA ALA A 40 1.28 -13.73 -3.31
C ALA A 40 0.65 -12.34 -3.50
N ARG A 41 -0.39 -11.99 -2.74
CA ARG A 41 -0.95 -10.63 -2.76
C ARG A 41 0.09 -9.60 -2.36
N GLU A 42 0.76 -9.80 -1.23
CA GLU A 42 1.73 -8.82 -0.71
C GLU A 42 3.02 -8.78 -1.54
N ALA A 43 3.50 -9.92 -2.05
CA ALA A 43 4.68 -9.99 -2.91
C ALA A 43 4.45 -9.36 -4.30
N ASN A 44 3.21 -9.36 -4.78
CA ASN A 44 2.83 -8.78 -6.06
C ASN A 44 2.09 -7.44 -5.92
N GLN A 45 2.05 -6.85 -4.72
CA GLN A 45 1.67 -5.44 -4.64
C GLN A 45 2.67 -4.66 -5.49
N PRO A 46 2.21 -3.86 -6.47
CA PRO A 46 3.12 -3.05 -7.26
C PRO A 46 3.91 -2.19 -6.27
N SER A 47 5.22 -2.39 -6.25
CA SER A 47 6.16 -1.56 -5.51
C SER A 47 6.34 -0.19 -6.14
N GLY A 48 5.45 0.20 -7.06
CA GLY A 48 5.47 1.46 -7.78
C GLY A 48 4.97 2.58 -6.89
N ASP A 49 5.64 3.72 -6.95
CA ASP A 49 5.08 4.96 -6.42
C ASP A 49 3.77 5.22 -7.17
N PHE A 50 2.73 5.72 -6.50
CA PHE A 50 1.47 6.12 -7.16
C PHE A 50 1.74 7.04 -8.37
N TRP A 51 2.83 7.81 -8.30
CA TRP A 51 3.29 8.64 -9.40
C TRP A 51 3.58 7.85 -10.68
N ASP A 52 4.16 6.65 -10.56
CA ASP A 52 4.52 5.77 -11.67
C ASP A 52 3.30 5.12 -12.34
N ASP A 53 2.17 5.06 -11.61
CA ASP A 53 0.90 4.54 -12.13
C ASP A 53 0.12 5.57 -12.97
N LEU A 54 0.52 6.85 -12.93
CA LEU A 54 -0.10 7.91 -13.72
C LEU A 54 0.43 7.90 -15.15
N SER A 55 -0.47 8.05 -16.14
CA SER A 55 -0.06 8.35 -17.50
C SER A 55 0.67 9.69 -17.58
N ILE A 56 1.51 9.87 -18.61
CA ILE A 56 2.23 11.13 -18.85
C ILE A 56 1.30 12.35 -18.87
N SER A 57 0.09 12.21 -19.41
CA SER A 57 -0.89 13.30 -19.46
C SER A 57 -1.46 13.63 -18.07
N GLN A 58 -1.61 12.65 -17.20
CA GLN A 58 -2.04 12.83 -15.81
C GLN A 58 -0.94 13.46 -14.96
N GLN A 59 0.31 12.98 -15.08
CA GLN A 59 1.47 13.61 -14.44
C GLN A 59 1.60 15.08 -14.83
N ALA A 60 1.54 15.38 -16.14
CA ALA A 60 1.54 16.76 -16.65
C ALA A 60 0.33 17.60 -16.20
N SER A 61 -0.79 16.97 -15.86
CA SER A 61 -1.94 17.67 -15.28
C SER A 61 -1.68 18.05 -13.82
N VAL A 62 -1.07 17.15 -13.04
CA VAL A 62 -0.69 17.41 -11.65
C VAL A 62 0.35 18.52 -11.58
N ASP A 63 1.39 18.47 -12.42
CA ASP A 63 2.44 19.50 -12.49
C ASP A 63 1.89 20.89 -12.83
N ARG A 64 0.92 20.95 -13.76
CA ARG A 64 0.22 22.20 -14.07
C ARG A 64 -0.58 22.72 -12.88
N GLY A 65 -1.30 21.83 -12.19
CA GLY A 65 -2.02 22.19 -10.95
C GLY A 65 -1.09 22.71 -9.86
N MET A 66 0.09 22.11 -9.70
CA MET A 66 1.11 22.58 -8.75
C MET A 66 1.65 23.95 -9.13
N THR A 67 1.93 24.16 -10.42
CA THR A 67 2.38 25.47 -10.96
C THR A 67 1.32 26.55 -10.73
N ASP A 68 0.05 26.23 -10.97
CA ASP A 68 -1.07 27.12 -10.72
C ASP A 68 -1.21 27.47 -9.23
N LEU A 69 -1.06 26.47 -8.36
CA LEU A 69 -1.13 26.67 -6.91
C LEU A 69 0.00 27.60 -6.41
N ILE A 70 1.25 27.38 -6.84
CA ILE A 70 2.40 28.21 -6.49
C ILE A 70 2.19 29.66 -6.97
N ALA A 71 1.64 29.82 -8.18
CA ALA A 71 1.34 31.14 -8.74
C ALA A 71 0.04 31.77 -8.17
N GLY A 72 -0.59 31.16 -7.17
CA GLY A 72 -1.81 31.66 -6.54
C GLY A 72 -3.08 31.51 -7.39
N ARG A 73 -3.01 30.84 -8.54
CA ARG A 73 -4.14 30.54 -9.42
C ARG A 73 -4.93 29.36 -8.88
N ARG A 74 -5.70 29.59 -7.82
CA ARG A 74 -6.57 28.59 -7.20
C ARG A 74 -8.00 29.09 -7.07
N LYS A 75 -8.95 28.16 -7.05
CA LYS A 75 -10.35 28.44 -6.70
C LYS A 75 -10.67 27.85 -5.33
N PRO A 76 -11.34 28.60 -4.43
CA PRO A 76 -11.84 28.05 -3.18
C PRO A 76 -12.78 26.87 -3.42
N ALA A 77 -12.73 25.87 -2.55
CA ALA A 77 -13.60 24.69 -2.64
C ALA A 77 -15.09 25.07 -2.62
N THR A 78 -15.47 26.10 -1.86
CA THR A 78 -16.83 26.64 -1.80
C THR A 78 -17.35 27.10 -3.17
N ASP A 79 -16.48 27.68 -3.99
CA ASP A 79 -16.85 28.23 -5.30
C ASP A 79 -16.94 27.12 -6.35
N VAL A 80 -16.14 26.07 -6.21
CA VAL A 80 -16.21 24.87 -7.05
C VAL A 80 -17.49 24.09 -6.77
N LEU A 81 -17.84 23.90 -5.49
CA LEU A 81 -19.02 23.12 -5.08
C LEU A 81 -20.34 23.80 -5.48
N LYS A 82 -20.43 25.14 -5.39
CA LYS A 82 -21.61 25.88 -5.84
C LYS A 82 -21.92 25.66 -7.33
N ARG A 83 -20.88 25.58 -8.16
CA ARG A 83 -21.01 25.39 -9.62
C ARG A 83 -21.52 24.00 -10.02
N LEU A 84 -21.40 23.01 -9.14
CA LEU A 84 -21.89 21.64 -9.39
C LEU A 84 -23.34 21.42 -8.93
N ALA A 85 -23.91 22.39 -8.21
CA ALA A 85 -25.28 22.35 -7.71
C ALA A 85 -26.28 23.10 -8.59
N GLU A 86 -25.82 23.67 -9.71
CA GLU A 86 -26.60 24.31 -10.78
C GLU A 86 -26.62 23.41 -12.02
#